data_AF-A0A6L7IPY0-F1
#
_entry.id   AF-A0A6L7IPY0-F1
#
_cell.length_a   1.000
_cell.length_b   1.000
_cell.length_c   1.000
_cell.angle_alpha   90.00
_cell.angle_beta   90.00
_cell.angle_gamma   90.00
#
_symmetry.space_group_name_H-M   'P 1'
#
loop_
_entity.id
_entity.type
_entity.pdbx_description
1 polymer ?
#
loop_
_entity_poly.entity_id
_entity_poly.type
_entity_poly.pdbx_seq_one_letter_code
_entity_poly.pdbx_strand_id
1 'polypeptide(L)' 'MDKRSSIGRWAAAAAIRAVKTAAQALITLIGADLVSIVALDWPQMLGVAATMAVVSLLTSVVGIPEVDEGANVASIARSN' A
#
# COMPACT_ATOMS: atom_id res chain seq x y z
N MET A 1 25.59 -10.87 4.59
CA MET A 1 24.12 -10.65 4.68
C MET A 1 23.94 -9.24 5.19
N ASP A 2 23.56 -8.32 4.30
CA ASP A 2 23.55 -6.89 4.57
C ASP A 2 22.50 -6.59 5.65
N LYS A 3 22.94 -6.25 6.87
CA LYS A 3 22.09 -5.93 8.04
C LYS A 3 21.43 -4.55 7.87
N ARG A 4 20.78 -4.32 6.74
CA ARG A 4 19.88 -3.17 6.59
C ARG A 4 18.63 -3.50 7.41
N SER A 5 18.37 -2.72 8.45
CA SER A 5 17.29 -2.91 9.44
C SER A 5 16.04 -3.55 8.81
N SER A 6 15.67 -4.74 9.27
CA SER A 6 14.56 -5.53 8.74
C SER A 6 13.25 -4.75 8.72
N ILE A 7 13.05 -3.87 9.71
CA ILE A 7 11.92 -2.95 9.81
C ILE A 7 11.87 -1.92 8.68
N GLY A 8 13.03 -1.44 8.21
CA GLY A 8 13.13 -0.48 7.12
C GLY A 8 12.75 -1.10 5.78
N ARG A 9 13.11 -2.38 5.56
CA ARG A 9 12.67 -3.15 4.39
C ARG A 9 11.16 -3.40 4.42
N TRP A 10 10.62 -3.77 5.59
CA TRP A 10 9.18 -3.93 5.79
C TRP A 10 8.43 -2.63 5.49
N ALA A 11 8.88 -1.50 6.04
CA ALA A 11 8.23 -0.21 5.84
C ALA A 11 8.23 0.21 4.36
N ALA A 12 9.35 0.02 3.66
CA ALA A 12 9.44 0.29 2.23
C ALA A 12 8.49 -0.61 1.42
N ALA A 13 8.44 -1.91 1.72
CA ALA A 13 7.55 -2.84 1.02
C ALA A 13 6.06 -2.51 1.27
N ALA A 14 5.68 -2.20 2.51
CA ALA A 14 4.33 -1.78 2.88
C ALA A 14 3.91 -0.51 2.12
N ALA A 15 4.79 0.48 2.09
CA ALA A 15 4.54 1.74 1.40
C ALA A 15 4.38 1.55 -0.11
N ILE A 16 5.25 0.76 -0.74
CA ILE A 16 5.14 0.43 -2.17
C ILE A 16 3.81 -0.27 -2.46
N ARG A 17 3.39 -1.21 -1.61
CA ARG A 17 2.12 -1.92 -1.77
C ARG A 17 0.94 -0.97 -1.65
N ALA A 18 0.95 -0.08 -0.65
CA ALA A 18 -0.10 0.91 -0.46
C ALA A 18 -0.24 1.87 -1.65
N VAL A 19 0.88 2.38 -2.19
CA VAL A 19 0.88 3.23 -3.38
C VAL A 19 0.35 2.49 -4.60
N LYS A 20 0.75 1.22 -4.80
CA LYS A 20 0.20 0.38 -5.88
C LYS A 20 -1.31 0.18 -5.72
N THR A 21 -1.80 -0.07 -4.51
CA THR A 21 -3.23 -0.21 -4.22
C THR A 21 -3.99 1.08 -4.51
N ALA A 22 -3.48 2.24 -4.12
CA ALA A 22 -4.10 3.53 -4.46
C ALA A 22 -4.17 3.76 -5.97
N ALA A 23 -3.09 3.48 -6.69
CA ALA A 23 -3.05 3.62 -8.15
C ALA A 23 -4.07 2.69 -8.82
N GLN A 24 -4.16 1.43 -8.38
CA GLN A 24 -5.15 0.49 -8.88
C GLN A 24 -6.58 0.96 -8.62
N ALA A 25 -6.86 1.48 -7.42
CA ALA A 25 -8.18 2.05 -7.10
C ALA A 25 -8.53 3.21 -8.04
N LEU A 26 -7.59 4.13 -8.29
CA LEU A 26 -7.81 5.23 -9.25
C LEU A 26 -8.06 4.72 -10.67
N ILE A 27 -7.27 3.76 -11.15
CA ILE A 27 -7.46 3.17 -12.48
C ILE A 27 -8.86 2.57 -12.62
N THR A 28 -9.35 1.85 -11.60
CA THR A 28 -10.69 1.28 -11.58
C THR A 28 -11.77 2.36 -11.62
N LEU A 29 -11.64 3.43 -10.82
CA LEU A 29 -12.61 4.52 -10.77
C LEU A 29 -12.66 5.33 -12.08
N ILE A 30 -11.49 5.66 -12.65
CA ILE A 30 -11.41 6.34 -13.96
C ILE A 30 -12.10 5.49 -15.04
N GLY A 31 -11.90 4.17 -15.01
CA GLY A 31 -12.50 3.25 -15.96
C GLY A 31 -14.01 3.06 -15.79
N ALA A 32 -14.58 3.38 -14.63
CA ALA A 32 -16.01 3.22 -14.36
C ALA A 32 -16.86 4.33 -15.00
N ASP A 33 -16.39 5.58 -14.96
CA ASP A 33 -17.18 6.73 -15.41
C ASP A 33 -16.99 7.04 -16.91
N LEU A 34 -15.88 6.60 -17.52
CA LEU A 34 -15.56 6.82 -18.95
C LEU A 34 -15.69 8.28 -19.42
N VAL A 35 -15.42 9.24 -18.54
CA VAL A 35 -15.47 10.68 -18.83
C VAL A 35 -14.10 11.28 -19.08
N SER A 36 -14.06 12.51 -19.59
CA SER A 36 -12.82 13.27 -19.73
C SER A 36 -12.16 13.52 -18.37
N ILE A 37 -10.83 13.64 -18.35
CA ILE A 37 -10.03 13.80 -17.12
C ILE A 37 -10.43 15.01 -16.25
N VAL A 38 -10.98 16.06 -16.87
CA VAL A 38 -11.43 17.27 -16.17
C VAL A 38 -12.83 17.15 -15.58
N ALA A 39 -13.59 16.14 -15.99
CA ALA A 39 -14.94 15.86 -15.51
C ALA A 39 -14.99 14.80 -14.39
N LEU A 40 -13.85 14.23 -14.04
CA LEU A 40 -13.72 13.27 -12.95
C LEU A 40 -13.91 13.95 -11.58
N ASP A 41 -14.62 13.27 -10.67
CA ASP A 41 -14.74 13.70 -9.27
C ASP A 41 -13.45 13.38 -8.49
N TRP A 42 -12.46 14.25 -8.68
CA TRP A 42 -11.14 14.11 -8.03
C TRP A 42 -11.22 14.02 -6.50
N PRO A 43 -11.99 14.86 -5.78
CA PRO A 43 -12.14 14.73 -4.33
C PRO A 43 -12.62 13.34 -3.90
N GLN A 44 -13.66 12.80 -4.53
CA GLN A 44 -14.17 11.48 -4.19
C GLN A 44 -13.15 10.39 -4.53
N MET A 45 -12.57 10.42 -5.73
CA MET A 45 -11.67 9.38 -6.22
C MET A 45 -10.38 9.29 -5.40
N LEU A 46 -9.79 10.44 -5.06
CA LEU A 46 -8.61 10.49 -4.19
C LEU A 46 -8.96 10.04 -2.77
N GLY A 47 -10.15 10.34 -2.27
CA GLY A 47 -10.64 9.86 -0.98
C GLY A 47 -10.75 8.33 -0.93
N VAL A 48 -11.31 7.71 -1.96
CA VAL A 48 -11.40 6.25 -2.09
C VAL A 48 -10.01 5.64 -2.21
N ALA A 49 -9.14 6.20 -3.06
CA ALA A 49 -7.77 5.73 -3.24
C ALA A 49 -6.96 5.80 -1.93
N ALA A 50 -7.11 6.89 -1.16
CA ALA A 50 -6.49 7.04 0.16
C ALA A 50 -7.00 5.99 1.15
N THR A 51 -8.31 5.75 1.18
CA THR A 51 -8.92 4.70 2.03
C THR A 51 -8.33 3.32 1.70
N MET A 52 -8.22 2.99 0.42
CA MET A 52 -7.65 1.73 -0.05
C MET A 52 -6.15 1.61 0.30
N ALA A 53 -5.38 2.70 0.21
CA ALA A 53 -3.99 2.72 0.66
C ALA A 53 -3.87 2.45 2.17
N VAL A 54 -4.71 3.09 2.99
CA VAL A 54 -4.73 2.86 4.44
C VAL A 54 -5.07 1.40 4.76
N VAL A 55 -6.07 0.82 4.10
CA VAL A 55 -6.41 -0.60 4.26
C VAL A 55 -5.24 -1.50 3.86
N SER A 56 -4.52 -1.16 2.78
CA SER A 56 -3.32 -1.89 2.34
C SER A 56 -2.18 -1.84 3.37
N LEU A 57 -1.97 -0.67 3.99
CA LEU A 57 -1.02 -0.48 5.10
C LEU A 57 -1.43 -1.30 6.33
N LEU A 58 -2.69 -1.23 6.75
CA LEU A 58 -3.19 -1.99 7.90
C LEU A 58 -3.06 -3.50 7.67
N THR A 59 -3.34 -3.97 6.45
CA THR A 59 -3.15 -5.37 6.06
C THR A 59 -1.67 -5.78 6.10
N SER A 60 -0.74 -4.84 5.93
CA SER A 60 0.71 -5.12 5.95
C SER A 60 1.22 -5.50 7.33
N VAL A 61 0.46 -5.20 8.39
CA VAL A 61 0.77 -5.59 9.78
C VAL A 61 0.76 -7.11 9.95
N VAL A 62 -0.17 -7.81 9.27
CA VAL A 62 -0.30 -9.27 9.33
C VAL A 62 0.93 -9.96 8.72
N GLY A 63 1.54 -9.34 7.72
CA GLY A 63 2.73 -9.84 7.05
C GLY A 63 2.82 -9.32 5.61
N ILE A 64 4.04 -9.31 5.09
CA ILE A 64 4.34 -8.92 3.71
C ILE A 64 5.26 -10.00 3.13
N PRO A 65 4.83 -10.79 2.12
CA PRO A 65 5.62 -11.91 1.59
C PRO A 65 6.97 -11.45 0.99
N GLU A 66 7.08 -10.18 0.60
CA GLU A 66 8.31 -9.59 0.06
C GLU A 66 9.41 -9.36 1.12
N VAL A 67 9.11 -9.53 2.43
CA VAL A 67 10.07 -9.29 3.53
C VAL A 67 10.02 -10.42 4.56
N ASP A 68 11.19 -10.90 4.96
CA ASP A 68 11.42 -11.88 6.05
C ASP A 68 10.44 -13.06 6.04
N GLU A 69 10.25 -13.69 4.88
CA GLU A 69 9.38 -14.86 4.66
C GLU A 69 7.90 -14.63 5.06
N GLY A 70 7.43 -13.38 5.08
CA GLY A 70 6.07 -13.06 5.47
C GLY A 70 5.87 -12.92 6.98
N ALA A 71 6.95 -12.77 7.75
CA ALA A 71 6.88 -12.46 9.18
C ALA A 71 6.01 -11.21 9.44
N ASN A 72 5.23 -11.25 10.54
CA ASN A 72 4.46 -10.10 10.96
C ASN A 72 5.37 -8.99 11.50
N VAL A 73 4.86 -7.75 11.53
CA VAL A 73 5.65 -6.59 11.94
C VAL A 73 6.20 -6.70 13.38
N ALA A 74 5.48 -7.38 14.28
CA ALA A 74 5.90 -7.56 15.67
C ALA A 74 7.08 -8.53 15.81
N SER A 75 7.16 -9.57 14.98
CA SER A 75 8.34 -10.44 14.92
C SER A 75 9.56 -9.73 14.34
N ILE A 76 9.37 -8.94 13.27
CA ILE A 76 10.44 -8.17 12.66
C ILE A 76 11.01 -7.17 13.66
N ALA A 77 10.16 -6.45 14.38
CA ALA A 77 10.57 -5.48 15.40
C ALA A 77 11.34 -6.11 16.58
N ARG A 78 11.02 -7.35 16.98
CA ARG A 78 11.77 -8.07 18.04
C ARG A 78 13.13 -8.59 17.58
N SER A 79 13.33 -8.75 16.27
CA SER A 79 14.57 -9.29 15.68
C SER A 79 15.61 -8.23 15.27
N ASN A 80 15.26 -6.95 15.40
CA ASN A 80 16.06 -5.80 14.98
C ASN A 80 16.79 -5.16 16.15
#